data_AF-A0A8H7EP81-F1
#
_entry.id   AF-A0A8H7EP81-F1
#
_cell.length_a   1.000
_cell.length_b   1.000
_cell.length_c   1.000
_cell.angle_alpha   90.00
_cell.angle_beta   90.00
_cell.angle_gamma   90.00
#
_symmetry.space_group_name_H-M   'P 1'
#
loop_
_entity.id
_entity.type
_entity.pdbx_description
1 polymer ?
#
loop_
_entity_poly.entity_id
_entity_poly.type
_entity_poly.pdbx_seq_one_letter_code
_entity_poly.pdbx_strand_id
1 'polypeptide(L)'
;MNYSNLPRCKPEGVAAKRDQACLFFQSIEINQRQRLNPRCIAYLAQFVASLTEENPPPEKMQRLKCLMDDLLDTTAIKQPTFADALTEFCNNCACTPTICPSRHGFLKGSAGCETRLIVIAYITAAKVLQHYLRMIIRSPTSEIISPNLNASSQVSEQSLRIMRMEMEFLRLIGYDVSVQNPMHLVHWAHSFSETISTDDEYTSADEGGDELDDSEDDVDYDV
;
A
#
# COMPACT_ATOMS: atom_id res chain seq x y z
N MET A 1 -29.73 26.68 -9.23
CA MET A 1 -29.37 25.28 -8.92
C MET A 1 -29.45 25.11 -7.41
N ASN A 2 -30.43 24.34 -6.93
CA ASN A 2 -30.67 24.09 -5.51
C ASN A 2 -29.65 23.08 -4.97
N TYR A 3 -28.81 23.50 -4.03
CA TYR A 3 -27.82 22.66 -3.34
C TYR A 3 -28.44 21.81 -2.20
N SER A 4 -29.76 21.66 -2.16
CA SER A 4 -30.50 21.09 -1.03
C SER A 4 -30.56 19.56 -0.98
N ASN A 5 -29.96 18.85 -1.96
CA ASN A 5 -30.03 17.39 -2.10
C ASN A 5 -28.64 16.72 -2.16
N LEU A 6 -27.70 17.17 -1.33
CA LEU A 6 -26.54 16.33 -1.01
C LEU A 6 -26.98 15.27 0.02
N PRO A 7 -26.66 13.98 -0.17
CA PRO A 7 -26.94 12.96 0.83
C PRO A 7 -26.25 13.37 2.13
N ARG A 8 -27.08 13.66 3.13
CA ARG A 8 -26.67 13.99 4.50
C ARG A 8 -25.94 12.75 5.03
N CYS A 9 -24.61 12.77 5.09
CA CYS A 9 -23.88 11.83 5.94
C CYS A 9 -24.54 11.90 7.32
N LYS A 10 -25.10 10.77 7.78
CA LYS A 10 -25.61 10.67 9.15
C LYS A 10 -24.46 11.08 10.09
N PRO A 11 -24.72 11.86 11.15
CA PRO A 11 -23.69 12.14 12.14
C PRO A 11 -23.37 10.82 12.83
N GLU A 12 -22.35 10.12 12.34
CA GLU A 12 -21.68 9.08 13.12
C GLU A 12 -21.17 9.77 14.38
N GLY A 13 -21.76 9.38 15.50
CA GLY A 13 -21.41 9.95 16.80
C GLY A 13 -19.92 9.80 17.07
N VAL A 14 -19.37 10.71 17.87
CA VAL A 14 -17.97 10.66 18.32
C VAL A 14 -17.59 9.27 18.87
N ALA A 15 -18.55 8.56 19.47
CA ALA A 15 -18.41 7.18 19.92
C ALA A 15 -18.09 6.21 18.76
N ALA A 16 -18.86 6.23 17.67
CA ALA A 16 -18.64 5.33 16.53
C ALA A 16 -17.26 5.52 15.87
N LYS A 17 -16.79 6.77 15.77
CA LYS A 17 -15.43 7.06 15.28
C LYS A 17 -14.34 6.58 16.22
N ARG A 18 -14.59 6.62 17.54
CA ARG A 18 -13.67 6.11 18.56
C ARG A 18 -13.61 4.58 18.52
N ASP A 19 -14.75 3.90 18.35
CA ASP A 19 -14.80 2.45 18.20
C ASP A 19 -14.01 2.00 16.96
N GLN A 20 -14.19 2.71 15.84
CA GLN A 20 -13.42 2.45 14.63
C GLN A 20 -11.92 2.68 14.83
N ALA A 21 -11.54 3.72 15.58
CA ALA A 21 -10.14 3.94 15.93
C ALA A 21 -9.55 2.76 16.73
N CYS A 22 -10.28 2.27 17.73
CA CYS A 22 -9.88 1.10 18.51
C CYS A 22 -9.70 -0.14 17.62
N LEU A 23 -10.60 -0.37 16.65
CA LEU A 23 -10.47 -1.48 15.69
C LEU A 23 -9.20 -1.37 14.83
N PHE A 24 -8.86 -0.17 14.35
CA PHE A 24 -7.61 0.05 13.63
C PHE A 24 -6.39 -0.21 14.51
N PHE A 25 -6.40 0.28 15.75
CA PHE A 25 -5.30 0.03 16.68
C PHE A 25 -5.09 -1.46 16.94
N GLN A 26 -6.16 -2.20 17.23
CA GLN A 26 -6.11 -3.64 17.44
C GLN A 26 -5.59 -4.38 16.19
N SER A 27 -5.96 -3.92 15.00
CA SER A 27 -5.51 -4.52 13.74
C SER A 27 -4.00 -4.31 13.52
N ILE A 28 -3.45 -3.16 13.92
CA ILE A 28 -2.00 -2.92 13.88
C ILE A 28 -1.27 -3.86 14.85
N GLU A 29 -1.82 -4.08 16.04
CA GLU A 29 -1.27 -5.02 17.02
C GLU A 29 -1.27 -6.46 16.50
N ILE A 30 -2.39 -6.91 15.91
CA ILE A 30 -2.52 -8.24 15.31
C ILE A 30 -1.52 -8.43 14.15
N ASN A 31 -1.33 -7.41 13.32
CA ASN A 31 -0.35 -7.45 12.23
C ASN A 31 1.11 -7.48 12.75
N GLN A 32 1.36 -7.14 14.01
CA GLN A 32 2.69 -7.12 14.65
C GLN A 32 3.75 -6.32 13.88
N ARG A 33 3.34 -5.26 13.17
CA ARG A 33 4.21 -4.49 12.25
C ARG A 33 4.89 -5.35 11.17
N GLN A 34 4.33 -6.51 10.85
CA GLN A 34 4.82 -7.34 9.76
C GLN A 34 4.53 -6.66 8.43
N ARG A 35 5.49 -6.82 7.51
CA ARG A 35 5.31 -6.39 6.12
C ARG A 35 4.30 -7.32 5.44
N LEU A 36 3.52 -6.78 4.52
CA LEU A 36 2.70 -7.58 3.62
C LEU A 36 3.55 -8.60 2.86
N ASN A 37 3.01 -9.81 2.71
CA ASN A 37 3.65 -10.87 1.93
C ASN A 37 3.84 -10.42 0.46
N PRO A 38 4.99 -10.67 -0.18
CA PRO A 38 5.21 -10.31 -1.59
C PRO A 38 4.14 -10.86 -2.56
N ARG A 39 3.54 -12.01 -2.26
CA ARG A 39 2.42 -12.59 -3.03
C ARG A 39 1.15 -11.74 -2.90
N CYS A 40 0.85 -11.24 -1.71
CA CYS A 40 -0.26 -10.32 -1.48
C CYS A 40 -0.06 -9.02 -2.28
N ILE A 41 1.16 -8.47 -2.27
CA ILE A 41 1.48 -7.26 -3.05
C ILE A 41 1.35 -7.52 -4.56
N ALA A 42 1.82 -8.67 -5.05
CA ALA A 42 1.67 -9.06 -6.45
C ALA A 42 0.19 -9.21 -6.85
N TYR A 43 -0.62 -9.82 -5.98
CA TYR A 43 -2.06 -9.94 -6.19
C TYR A 43 -2.74 -8.57 -6.26
N LEU A 44 -2.42 -7.65 -5.34
CA LEU A 44 -2.95 -6.28 -5.36
C LEU A 44 -2.54 -5.54 -6.64
N ALA A 45 -1.30 -5.70 -7.10
CA ALA A 45 -0.84 -5.10 -8.35
C ALA A 45 -1.60 -5.64 -9.58
N GLN A 46 -1.82 -6.96 -9.63
CA GLN A 46 -2.63 -7.59 -10.67
C GLN A 46 -4.08 -7.09 -10.64
N PHE A 47 -4.69 -7.03 -9.45
CA PHE A 47 -6.05 -6.53 -9.27
C PHE A 47 -6.19 -5.09 -9.75
N VAL A 48 -5.28 -4.19 -9.37
CA VAL A 48 -5.32 -2.80 -9.83
C VAL A 48 -5.15 -2.71 -11.35
N ALA A 49 -4.29 -3.55 -11.94
CA ALA A 49 -4.09 -3.57 -13.38
C ALA A 49 -5.31 -4.09 -14.15
N SER A 50 -6.04 -5.07 -13.59
CA SER A 50 -7.23 -5.65 -14.22
C SER A 50 -8.46 -4.74 -14.14
N LEU A 51 -8.50 -3.80 -13.19
CA LEU A 51 -9.54 -2.77 -13.13
C LEU A 51 -9.50 -1.80 -14.32
N THR A 52 -8.36 -1.67 -14.99
CA THR A 52 -8.18 -0.74 -16.11
C THR A 52 -8.07 -1.41 -17.47
N GLU A 53 -7.76 -2.70 -17.51
CA GLU A 53 -7.47 -3.43 -18.75
C GLU A 53 -7.79 -4.92 -18.60
N GLU A 54 -8.42 -5.53 -19.61
CA GLU A 54 -8.93 -6.91 -19.53
C GLU A 54 -7.81 -7.98 -19.55
N ASN A 55 -6.60 -7.63 -19.97
CA ASN A 55 -5.42 -8.51 -19.95
C ASN A 55 -4.14 -7.68 -19.77
N PRO A 56 -3.83 -7.22 -18.56
CA PRO A 56 -2.70 -6.32 -18.34
C PRO A 56 -1.37 -7.04 -18.62
N PRO A 57 -0.42 -6.40 -19.35
CA PRO A 57 0.86 -7.01 -19.63
C PRO A 57 1.67 -7.23 -18.33
N PRO A 58 2.53 -8.27 -18.26
CA PRO A 58 3.27 -8.62 -17.05
C PRO A 58 4.18 -7.49 -16.56
N GLU A 59 4.75 -6.71 -17.48
CA GLU A 59 5.58 -5.54 -17.13
C GLU A 59 4.81 -4.47 -16.34
N LYS A 60 3.52 -4.26 -16.67
CA LYS A 60 2.65 -3.31 -15.96
C LYS A 60 2.39 -3.79 -14.53
N MET A 61 2.03 -5.07 -14.37
CA MET A 61 1.81 -5.67 -13.04
C MET A 61 3.08 -5.60 -12.19
N GLN A 62 4.24 -5.92 -12.77
CA GLN A 62 5.52 -5.83 -12.08
C GLN A 62 5.84 -4.39 -11.66
N ARG A 63 5.59 -3.41 -12.52
CA ARG A 63 5.80 -1.99 -12.20
C ARG A 63 4.90 -1.53 -11.04
N LEU A 64 3.63 -1.92 -11.02
CA LEU A 64 2.72 -1.56 -9.93
C LEU A 64 3.10 -2.26 -8.63
N LYS A 65 3.56 -3.52 -8.70
CA LYS A 65 4.11 -4.24 -7.54
C LYS A 65 5.31 -3.50 -6.95
N CYS A 66 6.29 -3.13 -7.78
CA CYS A 66 7.48 -2.38 -7.33
C CYS A 66 7.09 -1.04 -6.71
N LEU A 67 6.12 -0.32 -7.28
CA LEU A 67 5.60 0.92 -6.71
C LEU A 67 5.02 0.70 -5.31
N MET A 68 4.18 -0.32 -5.12
CA MET A 68 3.60 -0.64 -3.82
C MET A 68 4.69 -1.02 -2.80
N ASP A 69 5.67 -1.82 -3.21
CA ASP A 69 6.83 -2.17 -2.39
C ASP A 69 7.62 -0.91 -1.97
N ASP A 70 7.95 -0.03 -2.91
CA ASP A 70 8.67 1.22 -2.65
C ASP A 70 7.90 2.14 -1.70
N LEU A 71 6.57 2.23 -1.82
CA LEU A 71 5.73 3.00 -0.92
C LEU A 71 5.79 2.46 0.51
N LEU A 72 5.73 1.13 0.68
CA LEU A 72 5.82 0.48 1.99
C LEU A 72 7.21 0.64 2.61
N ASP A 73 8.26 0.58 1.79
CA ASP A 73 9.65 0.71 2.26
C ASP A 73 10.00 2.14 2.68
N THR A 74 9.57 3.13 1.89
CA THR A 74 9.87 4.55 2.14
C THR A 74 9.13 5.12 3.34
N THR A 75 8.09 4.44 3.81
CA THR A 75 7.26 4.84 4.95
C THR A 75 7.46 4.01 6.20
N ALA A 76 8.30 2.98 6.13
CA ALA A 76 8.61 2.13 7.25
C ALA A 76 9.24 2.93 8.39
N ILE A 77 8.50 3.09 9.50
CA ILE A 77 8.99 3.75 10.72
C ILE A 77 9.86 2.76 11.48
N LYS A 78 11.16 3.06 11.55
CA LYS A 78 12.17 2.22 12.22
C LYS A 78 12.35 2.68 13.66
N GLN A 79 11.37 2.40 14.51
CA GLN A 79 11.45 2.66 15.95
C GLN A 79 11.49 1.36 16.75
N PRO A 80 12.26 1.30 17.85
CA PRO A 80 12.46 0.07 18.61
C PRO A 80 11.17 -0.40 19.27
N THR A 81 10.39 0.51 19.83
CA THR A 81 9.11 0.18 20.47
C THR A 81 7.93 0.57 19.59
N PHE A 82 6.80 -0.12 19.78
CA PHE A 82 5.57 0.22 19.10
C PHE A 82 5.04 1.60 19.52
N ALA A 83 5.17 1.93 20.81
CA ALA A 83 4.76 3.22 21.36
C ALA A 83 5.54 4.40 20.73
N ASP A 84 6.85 4.25 20.54
CA ASP A 84 7.67 5.27 19.88
C ASP A 84 7.31 5.41 18.41
N ALA A 85 7.08 4.29 17.71
CA ALA A 85 6.64 4.29 16.31
C ALA A 85 5.31 5.04 16.13
N LEU A 86 4.34 4.78 17.03
CA LEU A 86 3.04 5.46 17.03
C LEU A 86 3.16 6.95 17.32
N THR A 87 4.00 7.31 18.29
CA THR A 87 4.23 8.70 18.68
C THR A 87 4.85 9.48 17.52
N GLU A 88 5.88 8.93 16.88
CA GLU A 88 6.50 9.53 15.69
C GLU A 88 5.49 9.66 14.54
N PHE A 89 4.75 8.59 14.23
CA PHE A 89 3.73 8.61 13.18
C PHE A 89 2.67 9.69 13.42
N CYS A 90 2.21 9.86 14.66
CA CYS A 90 1.19 10.84 15.01
C CYS A 90 1.73 12.28 15.08
N ASN A 91 3.01 12.47 15.40
CA ASN A 91 3.64 13.78 15.46
C ASN A 91 4.13 14.27 14.09
N ASN A 92 4.25 13.39 13.09
CA ASN A 92 4.63 13.78 11.76
C ASN A 92 3.49 14.57 11.06
N CYS A 93 3.65 15.89 10.98
CA CYS A 93 2.72 16.79 10.28
C CYS A 93 2.89 16.75 8.75
N ALA A 94 3.99 16.18 8.23
CA ALA A 94 4.09 15.82 6.83
C ALA A 94 3.32 14.51 6.66
N CYS A 95 1.99 14.62 6.55
CA CYS A 95 1.04 13.50 6.68
C CYS A 95 1.18 12.38 5.64
N THR A 96 2.24 12.35 4.83
CA THR A 96 2.52 11.33 3.83
C THR A 96 3.99 11.35 3.44
N PRO A 97 4.59 10.20 3.07
CA PRO A 97 5.93 10.17 2.50
C PRO A 97 6.03 11.22 1.41
N THR A 98 7.10 12.00 1.44
CA THR A 98 7.50 12.80 0.29
C THR A 98 7.90 11.81 -0.80
N ILE A 99 6.95 11.37 -1.62
CA ILE A 99 7.25 10.59 -2.82
C ILE A 99 8.12 11.50 -3.67
N CYS A 100 9.44 11.26 -3.65
CA CYS A 100 10.38 11.99 -4.48
C CYS A 100 9.99 11.77 -5.94
N PRO A 101 9.58 12.81 -6.68
CA PRO A 101 9.14 12.68 -8.07
C PRO A 101 10.27 12.21 -9.00
N SER A 102 11.53 12.28 -8.56
CA SER A 102 12.69 11.78 -9.29
C SER A 102 12.75 10.25 -9.43
N ARG A 103 12.05 9.48 -8.57
CA ARG A 103 11.99 8.01 -8.70
C ARG A 103 10.76 7.52 -9.48
N HIS A 104 9.74 8.37 -9.61
CA HIS A 104 8.48 8.04 -10.27
C HIS A 104 8.12 9.12 -11.29
N GLY A 105 8.91 9.17 -12.36
CA GLY A 105 8.62 10.04 -13.50
C GLY A 105 7.20 9.80 -14.04
N PHE A 106 6.54 10.91 -14.39
CA PHE A 106 5.28 11.04 -15.14
C PHE A 106 3.95 11.00 -14.37
N LEU A 107 3.67 12.09 -13.65
CA LEU A 107 2.29 12.55 -13.38
C LEU A 107 1.77 13.47 -14.50
N LYS A 108 1.81 13.03 -15.77
CA LYS A 108 1.28 13.80 -16.92
C LYS A 108 0.50 12.90 -17.89
N GLY A 109 -0.79 13.21 -18.16
CA GLY A 109 -1.62 12.58 -19.20
C GLY A 109 -2.22 11.21 -18.86
N SER A 110 -3.10 10.66 -19.72
CA SER A 110 -3.94 9.47 -19.51
C SER A 110 -3.20 8.14 -19.24
N ALA A 111 -1.89 8.08 -19.43
CA ALA A 111 -1.05 6.95 -19.04
C ALA A 111 -0.62 7.06 -17.56
N GLY A 112 -0.78 5.97 -16.80
CA GLY A 112 -0.39 5.89 -15.38
C GLY A 112 -1.50 6.29 -14.39
N CYS A 113 -2.77 6.10 -14.76
CA CYS A 113 -3.89 6.27 -13.84
C CYS A 113 -3.82 5.28 -12.67
N GLU A 114 -3.33 4.07 -12.89
CA GLU A 114 -3.14 3.04 -11.87
C GLU A 114 -2.13 3.47 -10.82
N THR A 115 -0.99 4.01 -11.27
CA THR A 115 0.06 4.54 -10.38
C THR A 115 -0.48 5.68 -9.52
N ARG A 116 -1.24 6.61 -10.11
CA ARG A 116 -1.87 7.71 -9.36
C ARG A 116 -2.91 7.20 -8.37
N LEU A 117 -3.70 6.22 -8.77
CA LEU A 117 -4.70 5.60 -7.92
C LEU A 117 -4.05 4.95 -6.71
N ILE A 118 -3.01 4.13 -6.90
CA ILE A 118 -2.26 3.49 -5.80
C ILE A 118 -1.68 4.54 -4.86
N VAL A 119 -1.01 5.56 -5.41
CA VAL A 119 -0.39 6.62 -4.62
C VAL A 119 -1.44 7.38 -3.81
N ILE A 120 -2.56 7.78 -4.42
CA ILE A 120 -3.59 8.54 -3.72
C ILE A 120 -4.33 7.68 -2.70
N ALA A 121 -4.66 6.43 -3.04
CA ALA A 121 -5.25 5.50 -2.09
C ALA A 121 -4.35 5.29 -0.87
N TYR A 122 -3.05 5.12 -1.09
CA TYR A 122 -2.04 5.01 -0.04
C TYR A 122 -1.99 6.27 0.85
N ILE A 123 -1.90 7.45 0.22
CA ILE A 123 -1.88 8.75 0.91
C ILE A 123 -3.14 8.94 1.76
N THR A 124 -4.32 8.65 1.20
CA THR A 124 -5.60 8.76 1.90
C THR A 124 -5.68 7.77 3.07
N ALA A 125 -5.29 6.51 2.87
CA ALA A 125 -5.26 5.50 3.93
C ALA A 125 -4.35 5.91 5.09
N ALA A 126 -3.14 6.42 4.79
CA ALA A 126 -2.21 6.91 5.80
C ALA A 126 -2.79 8.06 6.63
N LYS A 127 -3.44 9.04 5.97
CA LYS A 127 -4.11 10.16 6.66
C LYS A 127 -5.26 9.70 7.57
N VAL A 128 -6.08 8.78 7.07
CA VAL A 128 -7.19 8.19 7.82
C VAL A 128 -6.68 7.45 9.05
N LEU A 129 -5.65 6.60 8.87
CA LEU A 129 -5.01 5.90 9.98
C LEU A 129 -4.43 6.86 11.02
N GLN A 130 -3.73 7.90 10.56
CA GLN A 130 -3.17 8.92 11.44
C GLN A 130 -4.26 9.69 12.21
N HIS A 131 -5.39 9.98 11.58
CA HIS A 131 -6.54 10.60 12.23
C HIS A 131 -7.07 9.73 13.38
N TYR A 132 -7.33 8.45 13.12
CA TYR A 132 -7.82 7.52 14.14
C TYR A 132 -6.82 7.33 15.29
N LEU A 133 -5.54 7.14 14.99
CA LEU A 133 -4.51 6.96 16.04
C LEU A 133 -4.35 8.22 16.91
N ARG A 134 -4.42 9.42 16.31
CA ARG A 134 -4.42 10.67 17.08
C ARG A 134 -5.62 10.77 18.02
N MET A 135 -6.80 10.27 17.64
CA MET A 135 -7.97 10.25 18.54
C MET A 135 -7.78 9.36 19.77
N ILE A 136 -7.00 8.28 19.65
CA ILE A 136 -6.71 7.36 20.76
C ILE A 136 -5.67 8.00 21.68
N ILE A 137 -4.55 8.46 21.11
CA ILE A 137 -3.41 9.01 21.86
C ILE A 137 -3.78 10.36 22.51
N ARG A 138 -4.56 11.20 21.83
CA ARG A 138 -5.05 12.49 22.33
C ARG A 138 -6.49 12.34 22.83
N SER A 139 -6.69 11.67 23.97
CA SER A 139 -7.98 11.72 24.69
C SER A 139 -8.22 13.13 25.30
N PRO A 140 -9.47 13.54 25.62
CA PRO A 140 -9.93 14.94 25.60
C PRO A 140 -9.44 15.87 26.73
N THR A 141 -8.35 15.55 27.43
CA THR A 141 -7.83 16.33 28.56
C THR A 141 -6.59 17.15 28.22
N SER A 142 -6.37 17.46 26.95
CA SER A 142 -5.36 18.43 26.55
C SER A 142 -6.01 19.45 25.64
N GLU A 143 -6.29 20.60 26.24
CA GLU A 143 -6.76 21.81 25.59
C GLU A 143 -5.98 22.09 24.31
N ILE A 144 -6.75 22.33 23.24
CA ILE A 144 -6.52 23.33 22.19
C ILE A 144 -5.06 23.81 22.11
N ILE A 145 -4.19 23.03 21.49
CA ILE A 145 -3.07 23.61 20.77
C ILE A 145 -3.62 23.92 19.39
N SER A 146 -4.06 25.16 19.22
CA SER A 146 -4.36 25.75 17.92
C SER A 146 -3.23 25.39 16.94
N PRO A 147 -3.54 24.90 15.72
CA PRO A 147 -2.50 24.77 14.71
C PRO A 147 -1.93 26.17 14.48
N ASN A 148 -0.63 26.32 14.72
CA ASN A 148 0.10 27.56 14.47
C ASN A 148 -0.01 27.88 12.96
N LEU A 149 -0.99 28.68 12.60
CA LEU A 149 -1.25 29.24 11.27
C LEU A 149 -0.21 30.32 10.94
N ASN A 150 1.08 30.01 11.05
CA ASN A 150 2.17 30.89 10.62
C ASN A 150 3.15 30.17 9.68
N ALA A 151 2.65 29.22 8.89
CA ALA A 151 3.32 28.78 7.68
C ALA A 151 2.64 29.46 6.48
N SER A 152 3.03 30.69 6.16
CA SER A 152 2.83 31.26 4.83
C SER A 152 3.78 30.54 3.85
N SER A 153 3.59 29.24 3.67
CA SER A 153 4.31 28.49 2.66
C SER A 153 3.49 28.55 1.39
N GLN A 154 4.08 29.12 0.34
CA GLN A 154 3.54 29.02 -1.01
C GLN A 154 3.08 27.58 -1.23
N VAL A 155 1.77 27.37 -1.37
CA VAL A 155 1.24 26.05 -1.69
C VAL A 155 1.83 25.69 -3.04
N SER A 156 2.72 24.70 -3.04
CA SER A 156 3.37 24.29 -4.28
C SER A 156 2.29 23.82 -5.27
N GLU A 157 2.53 24.01 -6.56
CA GLU A 157 1.65 23.49 -7.60
C GLU A 157 1.43 21.97 -7.44
N GLN A 158 2.44 21.28 -6.93
CA GLN A 158 2.37 19.86 -6.60
C GLN A 158 1.35 19.57 -5.50
N SER A 159 1.33 20.34 -4.41
CA SER A 159 0.35 20.18 -3.33
C SER A 159 -1.08 20.38 -3.84
N LEU A 160 -1.31 21.36 -4.72
CA LEU A 160 -2.62 21.57 -5.35
C LEU A 160 -3.03 20.39 -6.25
N ARG A 161 -2.09 19.80 -7.00
CA ARG A 161 -2.36 18.62 -7.83
C ARG A 161 -2.73 17.40 -6.97
N ILE A 162 -1.99 17.16 -5.89
CA ILE A 162 -2.28 16.06 -4.95
C ILE A 162 -3.67 16.26 -4.31
N MET A 163 -3.97 17.47 -3.84
CA MET A 163 -5.26 17.80 -3.25
C MET A 163 -6.41 17.57 -4.24
N ARG A 164 -6.24 17.93 -5.52
CA ARG A 164 -7.25 17.65 -6.55
C ARG A 164 -7.47 16.15 -6.73
N MET A 165 -6.40 15.37 -6.87
CA MET A 165 -6.51 13.92 -7.05
C MET A 165 -7.14 13.24 -5.83
N GLU A 166 -6.81 13.69 -4.62
CA GLU A 166 -7.44 13.22 -3.38
C GLU A 166 -8.94 13.47 -3.37
N MET A 167 -9.38 14.67 -3.77
CA MET A 167 -10.80 15.00 -3.88
C MET A 167 -11.53 14.15 -4.92
N GLU A 168 -10.90 13.87 -6.06
CA GLU A 168 -11.45 12.98 -7.09
C GLU A 168 -11.56 11.53 -6.58
N PHE A 169 -10.53 11.05 -5.89
CA PHE A 169 -10.53 9.72 -5.28
C PHE A 169 -11.62 9.58 -4.21
N LEU A 170 -11.77 10.57 -3.33
CA LEU A 170 -12.83 10.57 -2.32
C LEU A 170 -14.22 10.53 -2.96
N ARG A 171 -14.44 11.26 -4.07
CA ARG A 171 -15.69 11.16 -4.83
C ARG A 171 -15.90 9.77 -5.41
N LEU A 172 -14.85 9.15 -5.95
CA LEU A 172 -14.91 7.82 -6.53
C LEU A 172 -15.37 6.77 -5.52
N ILE A 173 -14.89 6.85 -4.27
CA ILE A 173 -15.29 5.94 -3.19
C ILE A 173 -16.54 6.41 -2.42
N GLY A 174 -17.27 7.40 -2.94
CA GLY A 174 -18.50 7.90 -2.29
C GLY A 174 -18.27 8.59 -0.95
N TYR A 175 -17.06 9.11 -0.70
CA TYR A 175 -16.61 9.67 0.58
C TYR A 175 -16.62 8.68 1.76
N ASP A 176 -16.78 7.40 1.48
CA ASP A 176 -16.75 6.34 2.49
C ASP A 176 -15.35 5.72 2.55
N VAL A 177 -14.58 6.17 3.53
CA VAL A 177 -13.28 5.58 3.90
C VAL A 177 -13.40 4.61 5.06
N SER A 178 -14.63 4.28 5.47
CA SER A 178 -14.84 3.39 6.60
C SER A 178 -14.46 1.95 6.22
N VAL A 179 -13.92 1.24 7.21
CA VAL A 179 -13.59 -0.18 7.08
C VAL A 179 -14.33 -0.87 8.22
N GLN A 180 -15.30 -1.71 7.88
CA GLN A 180 -16.18 -2.35 8.86
C GLN A 180 -15.40 -3.16 9.89
N ASN A 181 -14.41 -3.94 9.43
CA ASN A 181 -13.51 -4.67 10.31
C ASN A 181 -12.09 -4.75 9.70
N PRO A 182 -11.16 -3.87 10.11
CA PRO A 182 -9.80 -3.89 9.58
C PRO A 182 -9.02 -5.16 9.92
N MET A 183 -9.42 -5.93 10.95
CA MET A 183 -8.76 -7.19 11.30
C MET A 183 -8.93 -8.24 10.20
N HIS A 184 -10.08 -8.25 9.51
CA HIS A 184 -10.30 -9.15 8.39
C HIS A 184 -9.32 -8.88 7.24
N LEU A 185 -8.94 -7.61 7.02
CA LEU A 185 -7.95 -7.26 6.01
C LEU A 185 -6.55 -7.77 6.40
N VAL A 186 -6.20 -7.71 7.68
CA VAL A 186 -4.93 -8.25 8.20
C VAL A 186 -4.89 -9.77 8.03
N HIS A 187 -5.94 -10.49 8.45
CA HIS A 187 -6.03 -11.94 8.28
C HIS A 187 -6.00 -12.35 6.80
N TRP A 188 -6.76 -11.66 5.95
CA TRP A 188 -6.74 -11.87 4.51
C TRP A 188 -5.33 -11.69 3.94
N ALA A 189 -4.62 -10.63 4.33
CA ALA A 189 -3.26 -10.39 3.88
C ALA A 189 -2.26 -11.47 4.33
N HIS A 190 -2.44 -12.04 5.53
CA HIS A 190 -1.62 -13.13 6.04
C HIS A 190 -1.91 -14.50 5.40
N SER A 191 -3.12 -14.73 4.89
CA SER A 191 -3.50 -15.99 4.22
C SER A 191 -2.59 -16.34 3.03
N PHE A 192 -1.97 -15.34 2.41
CA PHE A 192 -0.99 -15.52 1.34
C PHE A 192 0.31 -16.22 1.77
N SER A 193 0.58 -16.32 3.07
CA SER A 193 1.76 -16.97 3.62
C SER A 193 1.60 -18.49 3.82
N GLU A 194 0.38 -19.01 3.83
CA GLU A 194 0.07 -20.41 4.22
C GLU A 194 0.23 -21.41 3.06
N THR A 195 0.48 -20.95 1.84
CA THR A 195 0.49 -21.77 0.61
C THR A 195 1.87 -22.30 0.20
N ILE A 196 2.67 -22.79 1.16
CA ILE A 196 3.90 -23.54 0.87
C ILE A 196 3.80 -24.91 1.54
N SER A 197 3.00 -25.81 0.96
CA SER A 197 3.24 -27.25 1.11
C SER A 197 4.36 -27.62 0.14
N THR A 198 5.55 -27.83 0.69
CA THR A 198 6.65 -28.55 0.04
C THR A 198 6.28 -30.03 -0.05
N ASP A 199 5.39 -30.39 -0.97
CA ASP A 199 5.06 -31.81 -1.27
C ASP A 199 5.60 -32.24 -2.64
N ASP A 200 6.42 -31.42 -3.31
CA ASP A 200 7.28 -31.89 -4.39
C ASP A 200 8.58 -32.44 -3.78
N GLU A 201 8.41 -33.49 -2.95
CA GLU A 201 9.43 -34.51 -2.72
C GLU A 201 9.67 -35.18 -4.07
N TYR A 202 10.55 -34.56 -4.84
CA TYR A 202 11.05 -35.04 -6.11
C TYR A 202 11.68 -36.41 -5.87
N THR A 203 10.90 -37.46 -6.07
CA THR A 203 11.35 -38.85 -6.04
C THR A 203 12.40 -38.98 -7.12
N SER A 204 13.66 -38.95 -6.71
CA SER A 204 14.82 -39.34 -7.49
C SER A 204 14.69 -40.84 -7.81
N ALA A 205 14.02 -41.17 -8.91
CA ALA A 205 14.35 -42.33 -9.72
C ALA A 205 15.55 -41.89 -10.56
N ASP A 206 16.79 -42.29 -10.26
CA ASP A 206 17.32 -43.65 -10.37
C ASP A 206 16.86 -44.34 -11.66
N GLU A 207 17.40 -43.87 -12.78
CA GLU A 207 17.67 -44.75 -13.91
C GLU A 207 19.17 -44.65 -14.23
N GLY A 208 19.81 -45.82 -14.19
CA GLY A 208 21.19 -46.05 -14.62
C GLY A 208 21.46 -45.47 -16.01
N GLY A 209 22.69 -45.09 -16.31
CA GLY A 209 23.77 -46.04 -16.43
C GLY A 209 23.81 -46.50 -17.88
N ASP A 210 24.69 -45.88 -18.66
CA ASP A 210 25.45 -46.54 -19.72
C ASP A 210 26.55 -45.58 -20.18
N GLU A 211 27.77 -45.89 -19.74
CA GLU A 211 29.00 -45.37 -20.31
C GLU A 211 29.18 -46.01 -21.69
N LEU A 212 29.18 -45.20 -22.74
CA LEU A 212 29.73 -45.60 -24.03
C LEU A 212 30.97 -44.73 -24.31
N ASP A 213 32.10 -45.32 -23.91
CA ASP A 213 33.41 -45.10 -24.51
C ASP A 213 33.36 -45.62 -25.95
N ASP A 214 33.64 -44.78 -26.93
CA ASP A 214 34.12 -45.23 -28.23
C ASP A 214 35.01 -44.15 -28.86
N SER A 215 36.28 -44.54 -28.91
CA SER A 215 37.49 -43.98 -29.50
C SER A 215 37.37 -43.32 -30.88
N GLU A 216 38.13 -42.23 -31.02
CA GLU A 216 39.07 -41.84 -32.08
C GLU A 216 38.81 -42.28 -33.54
N ASP A 217 38.83 -41.31 -34.47
CA ASP A 217 39.70 -41.38 -35.65
C ASP A 217 39.86 -40.00 -36.32
N ASP A 218 41.12 -39.53 -36.32
CA ASP A 218 41.65 -38.45 -37.15
C ASP A 218 41.57 -38.80 -38.64
N VAL A 219 41.09 -37.88 -39.48
CA VAL A 219 41.50 -37.82 -40.89
C VAL A 219 41.67 -36.38 -41.35
N ASP A 220 42.96 -36.02 -41.44
CA ASP A 220 43.50 -34.87 -42.13
C ASP A 220 43.35 -35.07 -43.65
N TYR A 221 42.85 -34.06 -44.37
CA TYR A 221 42.88 -34.03 -45.84
C TYR A 221 43.39 -32.67 -46.30
N ASP A 222 44.70 -32.61 -46.54
CA ASP A 222 45.34 -31.65 -47.44
C ASP A 222 45.11 -32.08 -48.90
N VAL A 223 44.49 -31.20 -49.71
CA VAL A 223 44.80 -30.99 -51.14
C VAL A 223 44.55 -29.52 -51.50
#